data_AF-A0A2W4B2T0-F1
#
_entry.id   AF-A0A2W4B2T0-F1
#
_cell.length_a   1.000
_cell.length_b   1.000
_cell.length_c   1.000
_cell.angle_alpha   90.00
_cell.angle_beta   90.00
_cell.angle_gamma   90.00
#
_symmetry.space_group_name_H-M   'P 1'
#
loop_
_entity.id
_entity.type
_entity.pdbx_description
1 polymer ?
#
loop_
_entity_poly.entity_id
_entity_poly.type
_entity_poly.pdbx_seq_one_letter_code
_entity_poly.pdbx_strand_id
1 'polypeptide(L)'
;MKKMFNLGMVLFCGFTLVACGSSKVSNSDTSTTENKIEEKESSSSNDETSTSKIKIKSSPDKYTHYVKSYVGRNAATCGSKRLSGEMMDSYGEESLPIIFVSETGELVNSENAKDYVVTSQNPEPNTEIKLTYAKDEDGKEYDSLVESSSITEIELTVKSVEKK
;
A
#
# COMPACT_ATOMS: atom_id res chain seq x y z
N MET A 1 -47.06 41.15 -1.58
CA MET A 1 -46.73 40.21 -2.67
C MET A 1 -46.23 38.92 -2.01
N LYS A 2 -47.11 37.95 -1.71
CA LYS A 2 -47.13 36.59 -2.32
C LYS A 2 -45.79 36.28 -3.04
N LYS A 3 -45.00 35.29 -2.60
CA LYS A 3 -45.30 33.85 -2.76
C LYS A 3 -44.74 33.01 -1.61
N MET A 4 -45.62 32.16 -1.10
CA MET A 4 -45.34 31.00 -0.25
C MET A 4 -44.78 29.89 -1.13
N PHE A 5 -43.70 29.23 -0.73
CA PHE A 5 -43.30 27.93 -1.27
C PHE A 5 -43.69 26.87 -0.25
N ASN A 6 -44.60 26.00 -0.66
CA ASN A 6 -45.16 24.93 0.15
C ASN A 6 -44.73 23.59 -0.46
N LEU A 7 -44.33 22.67 0.42
CA LEU A 7 -44.74 21.27 0.43
C LEU A 7 -44.22 20.31 -0.66
N GLY A 8 -43.16 19.58 -0.29
CA GLY A 8 -43.15 18.12 -0.10
C GLY A 8 -43.22 17.16 -1.30
N MET A 9 -42.22 16.28 -1.43
CA MET A 9 -42.43 14.87 -1.86
C MET A 9 -41.25 13.94 -1.51
N VAL A 10 -41.46 13.20 -0.41
CA VAL A 10 -41.06 11.84 -0.03
C VAL A 10 -40.39 10.96 -1.11
N LEU A 11 -39.30 10.24 -0.77
CA LEU A 11 -39.24 8.76 -0.76
C LEU A 11 -37.97 8.24 -0.07
N PHE A 12 -38.09 7.87 1.20
CA PHE A 12 -37.07 7.19 1.99
C PHE A 12 -37.35 5.67 1.87
N CYS A 13 -36.67 4.98 0.96
CA CYS A 13 -36.70 3.51 0.90
C CYS A 13 -35.55 2.96 1.74
N GLY A 14 -35.90 2.47 2.92
CA GLY A 14 -35.02 1.64 3.73
C GLY A 14 -34.77 0.30 3.05
N PHE A 15 -33.51 -0.10 2.99
CA PHE A 15 -33.13 -1.50 2.87
C PHE A 15 -32.57 -1.95 4.21
N THR A 16 -33.37 -2.72 4.95
CA THR A 16 -32.93 -3.51 6.10
C THR A 16 -32.98 -4.99 5.74
N LEU A 17 -31.81 -5.63 5.71
CA LEU A 17 -31.61 -7.09 5.83
C LEU A 17 -30.31 -7.23 6.63
N VAL A 18 -30.32 -7.52 7.92
CA VAL A 18 -30.44 -8.85 8.57
C VAL A 18 -29.51 -9.90 7.97
N ALA A 19 -28.50 -10.34 8.72
CA ALA A 19 -28.45 -11.69 9.28
C ALA A 19 -27.07 -12.03 9.90
N CYS A 20 -27.16 -12.77 10.99
CA CYS A 20 -26.12 -13.26 11.88
C CYS A 20 -25.33 -14.43 11.27
N GLY A 21 -24.10 -14.66 11.73
CA GLY A 21 -23.32 -15.86 11.38
C GLY A 21 -22.02 -15.98 12.15
N SER A 22 -22.10 -16.33 13.44
CA SER A 22 -20.95 -16.80 14.22
C SER A 22 -20.49 -18.17 13.75
N SER A 23 -19.18 -18.37 13.61
CA SER A 23 -18.58 -19.69 13.81
C SER A 23 -17.25 -19.56 14.53
N LYS A 24 -17.25 -20.22 15.69
CA LYS A 24 -16.20 -20.41 16.68
C LYS A 24 -15.13 -21.41 16.18
N VAL A 25 -13.91 -21.18 16.68
CA VAL A 25 -12.97 -22.19 17.22
C VAL A 25 -12.26 -23.11 16.22
N SER A 26 -10.92 -22.99 16.18
CA SER A 26 -10.05 -24.04 16.72
C SER A 26 -8.71 -23.47 17.17
N ASN A 27 -8.43 -23.62 18.46
CA ASN A 27 -7.07 -23.64 19.01
C ASN A 27 -6.38 -24.92 18.53
N SER A 28 -5.07 -24.85 18.31
CA SER A 28 -4.15 -25.95 18.59
C SER A 28 -2.77 -25.36 18.88
N ASP A 29 -2.51 -25.24 20.18
CA ASP A 29 -1.27 -25.61 20.88
C ASP A 29 0.09 -25.44 20.19
N THR A 30 0.88 -24.57 20.83
CA THR A 30 2.18 -24.90 21.44
C THR A 30 3.24 -25.59 20.58
N SER A 31 4.33 -24.88 20.31
CA SER A 31 5.64 -25.23 20.91
C SER A 31 6.71 -24.17 20.60
N THR A 32 7.21 -23.58 21.67
CA THR A 32 8.51 -22.92 21.77
C THR A 32 9.62 -23.86 21.32
N THR A 33 10.53 -23.40 20.48
CA THR A 33 11.93 -23.84 20.54
C THR A 33 12.82 -22.69 20.10
N GLU A 34 13.50 -22.10 21.07
CA GLU A 34 14.68 -21.27 20.88
C GLU A 34 15.82 -22.16 20.38
N ASN A 35 16.59 -21.70 19.39
CA ASN A 35 18.03 -21.86 19.39
C ASN A 35 18.69 -20.88 18.41
N LYS A 36 19.46 -19.99 19.03
CA LYS A 36 20.50 -19.11 18.49
C LYS A 36 21.69 -19.98 18.06
N ILE A 37 22.38 -19.63 16.97
CA ILE A 37 23.85 -19.38 16.90
C ILE A 37 24.34 -19.33 15.44
N GLU A 38 24.89 -18.15 15.13
CA GLU A 38 26.09 -17.79 14.35
C GLU A 38 26.19 -17.93 12.83
N GLU A 39 26.56 -16.77 12.27
CA GLU A 39 27.06 -16.46 10.94
C GLU A 39 28.40 -17.15 10.66
N LYS A 40 28.60 -17.61 9.41
CA LYS A 40 29.82 -17.30 8.64
C LYS A 40 29.69 -17.56 7.14
N GLU A 41 29.90 -16.49 6.38
CA GLU A 41 30.52 -16.37 5.05
C GLU A 41 29.93 -17.02 3.78
N SER A 42 29.63 -16.13 2.83
CA SER A 42 30.19 -16.08 1.47
C SER A 42 29.56 -16.91 0.33
N SER A 43 28.93 -16.14 -0.56
CA SER A 43 29.07 -16.14 -2.03
C SER A 43 28.36 -17.18 -2.90
N SER A 44 27.71 -16.59 -3.91
CA SER A 44 27.46 -17.07 -5.27
C SER A 44 26.20 -17.89 -5.57
N SER A 45 25.33 -17.16 -6.29
CA SER A 45 24.60 -17.57 -7.49
C SER A 45 23.66 -18.77 -7.39
N ASN A 46 22.36 -18.49 -7.44
CA ASN A 46 21.62 -18.67 -8.69
C ASN A 46 20.29 -17.91 -8.67
N ASP A 47 20.06 -17.22 -9.78
CA ASP A 47 18.81 -16.60 -10.19
C ASP A 47 17.75 -17.68 -10.38
N GLU A 48 16.85 -17.77 -9.41
CA GLU A 48 15.46 -18.10 -9.68
C GLU A 48 14.63 -17.08 -8.91
N THR A 49 13.93 -16.20 -9.63
CA THR A 49 12.90 -15.34 -9.06
C THR A 49 11.72 -16.22 -8.64
N SER A 50 11.92 -16.99 -7.57
CA SER A 50 10.85 -17.59 -6.80
C SER A 50 10.11 -16.42 -6.15
N THR A 51 8.95 -16.09 -6.68
CA THR A 51 7.98 -15.19 -6.04
C THR A 51 7.44 -15.89 -4.80
N SER A 52 8.29 -16.00 -3.77
CA SER A 52 7.84 -16.35 -2.43
C SER A 52 6.75 -15.34 -2.07
N LYS A 53 5.55 -15.83 -1.73
CA LYS A 53 4.45 -14.95 -1.31
C LYS A 53 4.85 -14.30 0.01
N ILE A 54 5.45 -13.13 -0.07
CA ILE A 54 5.82 -12.34 1.11
C ILE A 54 4.54 -11.98 1.84
N LYS A 55 4.42 -12.40 3.11
CA LYS A 55 3.32 -11.97 3.97
C LYS A 55 3.58 -10.52 4.40
N ILE A 56 2.65 -9.63 4.05
CA ILE A 56 2.70 -8.23 4.47
C ILE A 56 2.11 -8.09 5.87
N LYS A 57 2.80 -7.35 6.74
CA LYS A 57 2.36 -7.02 8.09
C LYS A 57 1.13 -6.11 8.03
N SER A 58 0.18 -6.34 8.93
CA SER A 58 -0.94 -5.42 9.12
C SER A 58 -0.48 -4.20 9.92
N SER A 59 -0.99 -3.03 9.56
CA SER A 59 -0.80 -1.79 10.32
C SER A 59 -1.37 -1.95 11.73
N PRO A 60 -0.58 -1.74 12.80
CA PRO A 60 -1.08 -1.86 14.17
C PRO A 60 -1.98 -0.68 14.57
N ASP A 61 -1.79 0.48 13.93
CA ASP A 61 -2.47 1.74 14.21
C ASP A 61 -2.44 2.67 12.98
N LYS A 62 -2.85 3.94 13.16
CA LYS A 62 -2.84 4.96 12.11
C LYS A 62 -1.45 5.59 11.85
N TYR A 63 -0.48 5.36 12.73
CA TYR A 63 0.85 5.98 12.65
C TYR A 63 1.86 5.09 11.94
N THR A 64 1.63 3.78 11.92
CA THR A 64 2.59 2.80 11.37
C THR A 64 1.97 1.99 10.25
N HIS A 65 2.56 2.10 9.07
CA HIS A 65 2.23 1.30 7.89
C HIS A 65 3.46 0.54 7.39
N TYR A 66 3.24 -0.37 6.45
CA TYR A 66 4.29 -1.26 5.94
C TYR A 66 4.30 -1.24 4.42
N VAL A 67 5.47 -0.99 3.83
CA VAL A 67 5.67 -1.02 2.37
C VAL A 67 5.17 -2.35 1.80
N LYS A 68 4.34 -2.26 0.76
CA LYS A 68 3.76 -3.42 0.08
C LYS A 68 4.82 -4.16 -0.74
N SER A 69 4.50 -5.39 -1.14
CA SER A 69 5.31 -6.13 -2.12
C SER A 69 4.80 -5.87 -3.54
N TYR A 70 5.68 -5.32 -4.37
CA TYR A 70 5.43 -4.94 -5.76
C TYR A 70 6.13 -5.83 -6.78
N VAL A 71 7.23 -6.49 -6.40
CA VAL A 71 8.00 -7.37 -7.30
C VAL A 71 7.10 -8.42 -7.94
N GLY A 72 7.22 -8.58 -9.26
CA GLY A 72 6.41 -9.48 -10.07
C GLY A 72 5.04 -8.93 -10.48
N ARG A 73 4.63 -7.76 -10.01
CA ARG A 73 3.40 -7.09 -10.47
C ARG A 73 3.63 -6.40 -11.81
N ASN A 74 2.57 -6.29 -12.60
CA ASN A 74 2.55 -5.34 -13.71
C ASN A 74 2.61 -3.91 -13.14
N ALA A 75 3.48 -3.07 -13.69
CA ALA A 75 3.73 -1.74 -13.12
C ALA A 75 2.48 -0.85 -13.12
N ALA A 76 1.55 -1.00 -14.08
CA ALA A 76 0.27 -0.26 -14.09
C ALA A 76 -0.68 -0.64 -12.94
N THR A 77 -0.40 -1.73 -12.22
CA THR A 77 -1.22 -2.20 -11.07
C THR A 77 -0.61 -1.84 -9.71
N CYS A 78 0.55 -1.17 -9.70
CA CYS A 78 1.27 -0.86 -8.47
C CYS A 78 0.66 0.31 -7.68
N GLY A 79 -0.27 1.07 -8.27
CA GLY A 79 -0.94 2.15 -7.59
C GLY A 79 -2.12 2.67 -8.39
N SER A 80 -2.56 3.88 -8.05
CA SER A 80 -3.54 4.66 -8.80
C SER A 80 -2.89 5.85 -9.46
N LYS A 81 -3.24 6.07 -10.71
CA LYS A 81 -2.77 7.22 -11.47
C LYS A 81 -3.56 8.48 -11.13
N ARG A 82 -2.88 9.56 -10.76
CA ARG A 82 -3.48 10.88 -10.56
C ARG A 82 -3.72 11.59 -11.90
N LEU A 83 -4.55 12.63 -11.89
CA LEU A 83 -4.79 13.49 -13.05
C LEU A 83 -3.51 14.18 -13.55
N SER A 84 -2.54 14.43 -12.66
CA SER A 84 -1.20 14.94 -12.98
C SER A 84 -0.33 13.94 -13.77
N GLY A 85 -0.77 12.68 -13.88
CA GLY A 85 -0.01 11.61 -14.51
C GLY A 85 0.81 10.78 -13.52
N GLU A 86 1.04 11.26 -12.30
CA GLU A 86 1.84 10.55 -11.29
C GLU A 86 1.16 9.25 -10.84
N MET A 87 1.94 8.19 -10.64
CA MET A 87 1.48 6.96 -10.00
C MET A 87 1.63 7.11 -8.49
N MET A 88 0.59 6.81 -7.74
CA MET A 88 0.56 6.96 -6.28
C MET A 88 -0.01 5.71 -5.63
N ASP A 89 0.48 5.35 -4.46
CA ASP A 89 -0.12 4.28 -3.67
C ASP A 89 -0.32 4.69 -2.22
N SER A 90 -1.41 4.20 -1.64
CA SER A 90 -1.91 4.66 -0.34
C SER A 90 -1.36 3.83 0.81
N TYR A 91 -0.98 4.53 1.87
CA TYR A 91 -0.49 4.00 3.14
C TYR A 91 -1.16 4.79 4.27
N GLY A 92 -2.34 4.34 4.68
CA GLY A 92 -3.21 5.12 5.58
C GLY A 92 -3.74 6.36 4.89
N GLU A 93 -3.60 7.51 5.54
CA GLU A 93 -4.01 8.82 5.02
C GLU A 93 -2.96 9.46 4.10
N GLU A 94 -1.76 8.87 4.01
CA GLU A 94 -0.69 9.34 3.12
C GLU A 94 -0.73 8.57 1.78
N SER A 95 -0.40 9.25 0.69
CA SER A 95 -0.26 8.65 -0.64
C SER A 95 1.13 8.94 -1.18
N LEU A 96 1.95 7.90 -1.26
CA LEU A 96 3.33 8.02 -1.69
C LEU A 96 3.44 7.90 -3.22
N PRO A 97 4.25 8.75 -3.88
CA PRO A 97 4.58 8.58 -5.28
C PRO A 97 5.31 7.27 -5.53
N ILE A 98 4.96 6.63 -6.64
CA ILE A 98 5.69 5.50 -7.20
C ILE A 98 6.50 6.00 -8.39
N ILE A 99 7.82 5.83 -8.30
CA ILE A 99 8.77 6.18 -9.34
C ILE A 99 9.19 4.90 -10.05
N PHE A 100 8.99 4.83 -11.36
CA PHE A 100 9.44 3.69 -12.15
C PHE A 100 10.79 4.00 -12.78
N VAL A 101 11.77 3.10 -12.59
CA VAL A 101 13.10 3.19 -13.19
C VAL A 101 13.38 1.94 -14.01
N SER A 102 13.98 2.09 -15.19
CA SER A 102 14.43 0.95 -15.99
C SER A 102 15.61 0.24 -15.31
N GLU A 103 15.97 -0.96 -15.80
CA GLU A 103 17.20 -1.65 -15.37
C GLU A 103 18.48 -0.84 -15.65
N THR A 104 18.42 0.17 -16.53
CA THR A 104 19.53 1.10 -16.81
C THR A 104 19.47 2.38 -15.97
N GLY A 105 18.49 2.53 -15.09
CA GLY A 105 18.29 3.69 -14.22
C GLY A 105 17.56 4.87 -14.85
N GLU A 106 16.95 4.69 -16.04
CA GLU A 106 16.18 5.74 -16.70
C GLU A 106 14.75 5.80 -16.16
N LEU A 107 14.21 7.02 -15.99
CA LEU A 107 12.82 7.19 -15.57
C LEU A 107 11.85 6.67 -16.64
N VAL A 108 10.96 5.77 -16.22
CA VAL A 108 9.89 5.24 -17.06
C VAL A 108 8.61 6.03 -16.81
N ASN A 109 8.04 6.56 -17.90
CA ASN A 109 6.78 7.28 -17.82
C ASN A 109 5.64 6.33 -17.39
N SER A 110 4.89 6.72 -16.36
CA SER A 110 3.74 5.98 -15.83
C SER A 110 2.64 5.71 -16.88
N GLU A 111 2.53 6.52 -17.95
CA GLU A 111 1.65 6.23 -19.12
C GLU A 111 1.94 4.88 -19.75
N ASN A 112 3.21 4.45 -19.71
CA ASN A 112 3.67 3.22 -20.34
C ASN A 112 3.74 2.06 -19.36
N ALA A 113 3.41 2.26 -18.07
CA ALA A 113 3.59 1.26 -17.01
C ALA A 113 2.92 -0.10 -17.29
N LYS A 114 1.88 -0.13 -18.14
CA LYS A 114 1.22 -1.40 -18.55
C LYS A 114 2.16 -2.33 -19.33
N ASP A 115 3.17 -1.78 -19.99
CA ASP A 115 4.14 -2.49 -20.81
C ASP A 115 5.35 -2.95 -19.98
N TYR A 116 5.27 -2.92 -18.64
CA TYR A 116 6.37 -3.28 -17.75
C TYR A 116 5.96 -4.19 -16.59
N VAL A 117 6.91 -4.98 -16.11
CA VAL A 117 6.85 -5.77 -14.87
C VAL A 117 7.90 -5.27 -13.87
N VAL A 118 7.55 -5.25 -12.59
CA VAL A 118 8.47 -4.86 -11.52
C VAL A 118 9.45 -5.99 -11.23
N THR A 119 10.74 -5.69 -11.30
CA THR A 119 11.85 -6.65 -11.04
C THR A 119 12.53 -6.39 -9.70
N SER A 120 12.52 -5.15 -9.21
CA SER A 120 13.04 -4.78 -7.89
C SER A 120 12.23 -3.62 -7.30
N GLN A 121 12.33 -3.43 -5.99
CA GLN A 121 11.70 -2.31 -5.29
C GLN A 121 12.60 -1.75 -4.20
N ASN A 122 12.44 -0.47 -3.94
CA ASN A 122 13.01 0.23 -2.81
C ASN A 122 11.97 1.24 -2.28
N PRO A 123 11.60 1.21 -0.99
CA PRO A 123 12.11 0.33 0.07
C PRO A 123 11.64 -1.13 -0.04
N GLU A 124 12.29 -2.01 0.73
CA GLU A 124 11.91 -3.43 0.81
C GLU A 124 10.49 -3.62 1.38
N PRO A 125 9.77 -4.71 1.00
CA PRO A 125 8.50 -5.03 1.62
C PRO A 125 8.61 -5.11 3.15
N ASN A 126 7.55 -4.71 3.86
CA ASN A 126 7.53 -4.63 5.33
C ASN A 126 8.48 -3.60 5.97
N THR A 127 9.12 -2.72 5.18
CA THR A 127 9.74 -1.51 5.73
C THR A 127 8.66 -0.63 6.39
N GLU A 128 8.95 -0.11 7.58
CA GLU A 128 8.03 0.77 8.31
C GLU A 128 7.92 2.15 7.65
N ILE A 129 6.68 2.57 7.43
CA ILE A 129 6.31 3.95 7.12
C ILE A 129 5.70 4.52 8.40
N LYS A 130 6.34 5.53 8.98
CA LYS A 130 5.85 6.24 10.15
C LYS A 130 5.24 7.56 9.71
N LEU A 131 3.99 7.79 10.08
CA LEU A 131 3.26 9.02 9.85
C LEU A 131 3.20 9.84 11.14
N THR A 132 3.39 11.15 11.01
CA THR A 132 3.00 12.12 12.04
C THR A 132 1.85 12.94 11.53
N TYR A 133 0.94 13.32 12.42
CA TYR A 133 -0.23 14.10 12.08
C TYR A 133 -0.12 15.50 12.66
N ALA A 134 -0.59 16.48 11.91
CA ALA A 134 -0.61 17.86 12.31
C ALA A 134 -1.46 18.04 13.58
N LYS A 135 -1.16 19.07 14.35
CA LYS A 135 -1.92 19.45 15.53
C LYS A 135 -2.55 20.83 15.33
N ASP A 136 -3.68 21.05 15.98
CA ASP A 136 -4.26 22.39 16.11
C ASP A 136 -3.50 23.25 17.12
N GLU A 137 -3.98 24.48 17.30
CA GLU A 137 -3.36 25.47 18.20
C GLU A 137 -3.38 25.03 19.68
N ASP A 138 -4.31 24.15 20.07
CA ASP A 138 -4.44 23.57 21.41
C ASP A 138 -3.58 22.30 21.58
N GLY A 139 -2.88 21.87 20.54
CA GLY A 139 -2.04 20.68 20.53
C GLY A 139 -2.80 19.38 20.31
N LYS A 140 -4.08 19.43 19.94
CA LYS A 140 -4.88 18.25 19.58
C LYS A 140 -4.57 17.85 18.15
N GLU A 141 -4.27 16.58 17.97
CA GLU A 141 -3.94 16.00 16.67
C GLU A 141 -5.17 15.90 15.75
N TYR A 142 -4.98 16.22 14.47
CA TYR A 142 -5.95 15.95 13.42
C TYR A 142 -5.93 14.47 13.03
N ASP A 143 -7.11 13.88 12.84
CA ASP A 143 -7.19 12.46 12.51
C ASP A 143 -6.72 12.11 11.10
N SER A 144 -6.83 13.05 10.16
CA SER A 144 -6.58 12.80 8.73
C SER A 144 -5.54 13.72 8.09
N LEU A 145 -4.98 14.69 8.83
CA LEU A 145 -4.01 15.63 8.27
C LEU A 145 -2.59 15.17 8.62
N VAL A 146 -1.99 14.42 7.71
CA VAL A 146 -0.58 14.01 7.83
C VAL A 146 0.32 15.24 7.72
N GLU A 147 1.25 15.37 8.64
CA GLU A 147 2.28 16.41 8.68
C GLU A 147 3.59 15.92 8.07
N SER A 148 3.98 14.67 8.35
CA SER A 148 5.20 14.08 7.79
C SER A 148 5.11 12.56 7.67
N SER A 149 5.93 12.02 6.76
CA SER A 149 6.13 10.59 6.55
C SER A 149 7.63 10.26 6.57
N SER A 150 8.00 9.12 7.17
CA SER A 150 9.40 8.65 7.18
C SER A 150 9.91 8.18 5.82
N ILE A 151 9.01 7.90 4.88
CA ILE A 151 9.31 7.54 3.49
C ILE A 151 8.53 8.49 2.59
N THR A 152 9.19 9.05 1.59
CA THR A 152 8.59 10.04 0.67
C THR A 152 8.23 9.46 -0.68
N GLU A 153 8.76 8.30 -1.06
CA GLU A 153 8.51 7.66 -2.36
C GLU A 153 8.80 6.16 -2.33
N ILE A 154 8.26 5.45 -3.32
CA ILE A 154 8.56 4.06 -3.62
C ILE A 154 9.18 4.01 -5.02
N GLU A 155 10.46 3.63 -5.12
CA GLU A 155 11.13 3.38 -6.39
C GLU A 155 10.97 1.92 -6.79
N LEU A 156 10.48 1.68 -8.01
CA LEU A 156 10.28 0.36 -8.58
C LEU A 156 11.15 0.21 -9.82
N THR A 157 12.12 -0.69 -9.79
CA THR A 157 12.85 -1.10 -10.99
C THR A 157 11.96 -1.97 -11.85
N VAL A 158 11.89 -1.65 -13.14
CA VAL A 158 10.99 -2.30 -14.07
C VAL A 158 11.69 -2.79 -15.34
N LYS A 159 11.14 -3.87 -15.90
CA LYS A 159 11.56 -4.45 -17.17
C LYS A 159 10.39 -4.50 -18.15
N SER A 160 10.66 -4.18 -19.41
CA SER A 160 9.66 -4.24 -20.48
C SER A 160 9.11 -5.66 -20.62
N VAL A 161 7.80 -5.81 -20.79
CA VAL A 161 7.20 -7.07 -21.20
C VAL A 161 7.10 -7.10 -22.72
N GLU A 162 7.66 -8.13 -23.35
CA GLU A 162 7.55 -8.29 -24.80
C GLU A 162 6.08 -8.37 -25.22
N LYS A 163 5.70 -7.58 -26.23
CA LYS A 163 4.38 -7.68 -26.85
C LYS A 163 4.38 -8.91 -27.75
N LYS A 164 3.62 -9.93 -27.36
CA LYS A 164 3.34 -11.09 -28.22
C LYS A 164 2.43 -10.71 -29.39
#